data_AF-A0A7K2XMG4-F1
#
_entry.id   AF-A0A7K2XMG4-F1
#
_cell.length_a   1.000
_cell.length_b   1.000
_cell.length_c   1.000
_cell.angle_alpha   90.00
_cell.angle_beta   90.00
_cell.angle_gamma   90.00
#
_symmetry.space_group_name_H-M   'P 1'
#
loop_
_entity.id
_entity.type
_entity.pdbx_description
1 polymer ?
#
loop_
_entity_poly.entity_id
_entity_poly.type
_entity_poly.pdbx_seq_one_letter_code
_entity_poly.pdbx_strand_id
1 'polypeptide(L)'
;REAAGDPTAHAEVLALRRAAAATGEWRLTGCTLVVTLEPCVMCAGALVQSRVERVVFGAVDEKAGAAGSLWDLVRDRRLNHRPEVIHGVLGEECARRLTAFFRTR
;
A
#
# COMPACT_ATOMS: atom_id res chain seq x y z
N ARG A 1 -7.07 -8.34 -8.63
CA ARG A 1 -7.83 -7.75 -9.77
C ARG A 1 -8.38 -8.82 -10.70
N GLU A 2 -7.60 -9.35 -11.66
CA GLU A 2 -8.09 -10.31 -12.69
C GLU A 2 -8.77 -11.55 -12.09
N ALA A 3 -8.14 -12.19 -11.12
CA ALA A 3 -8.67 -13.41 -10.50
C ALA A 3 -10.02 -13.21 -9.77
N ALA A 4 -10.35 -11.99 -9.37
CA ALA A 4 -11.56 -11.67 -8.61
C ALA A 4 -12.56 -10.81 -9.39
N GLY A 5 -12.23 -10.37 -10.61
CA GLY A 5 -13.03 -9.39 -11.35
C GLY A 5 -13.18 -8.03 -10.67
N ASP A 6 -12.43 -7.75 -9.59
CA ASP A 6 -12.55 -6.53 -8.79
C ASP A 6 -11.35 -5.59 -9.04
N PRO A 7 -11.56 -4.40 -9.62
CA PRO A 7 -10.48 -3.45 -9.90
C PRO A 7 -9.85 -2.87 -8.62
N THR A 8 -10.56 -2.91 -7.49
CA THR A 8 -10.11 -2.43 -6.17
C THR A 8 -9.40 -3.50 -5.34
N ALA A 9 -9.41 -4.77 -5.78
CA ALA A 9 -8.77 -5.88 -5.09
C ALA A 9 -7.24 -5.88 -5.26
N HIS A 10 -6.60 -4.88 -4.66
CA HIS A 10 -5.16 -4.78 -4.42
C HIS A 10 -4.86 -5.33 -3.03
N ALA A 11 -3.61 -5.75 -2.80
CA ALA A 11 -3.22 -6.42 -1.56
C ALA A 11 -3.52 -5.56 -0.32
N GLU A 12 -3.24 -4.26 -0.42
CA GLU A 12 -3.40 -3.29 0.65
C GLU A 12 -4.88 -3.11 1.01
N VAL A 13 -5.75 -2.90 0.01
CA VAL A 13 -7.20 -2.75 0.25
C VAL A 13 -7.78 -4.01 0.89
N LEU A 14 -7.40 -5.19 0.41
CA LEU A 14 -7.86 -6.45 0.99
C LEU A 14 -7.35 -6.64 2.42
N ALA A 15 -6.10 -6.28 2.70
CA ALA A 15 -5.52 -6.34 4.04
C ALA A 15 -6.24 -5.39 5.01
N LEU A 16 -6.49 -4.14 4.61
CA LEU A 16 -7.23 -3.16 5.41
C LEU A 16 -8.66 -3.64 5.73
N ARG A 17 -9.37 -4.17 4.73
CA ARG A 17 -10.72 -4.74 4.93
C ARG A 17 -10.71 -5.90 5.94
N ARG A 18 -9.74 -6.80 5.82
CA ARG A 18 -9.59 -7.93 6.76
C ARG A 18 -9.22 -7.47 8.17
N ALA A 19 -8.32 -6.50 8.30
CA ALA A 19 -7.94 -5.94 9.58
C ALA A 19 -9.14 -5.28 10.27
N ALA A 20 -9.92 -4.46 9.56
CA ALA A 20 -11.10 -3.81 10.10
C ALA A 20 -12.18 -4.81 10.54
N ALA A 21 -12.38 -5.89 9.77
CA ALA A 21 -13.29 -6.97 10.17
C ALA A 21 -12.81 -7.71 11.42
N ALA A 22 -11.49 -7.94 11.55
CA ALA A 22 -10.91 -8.64 12.69
C ALA A 22 -10.93 -7.82 13.98
N THR A 23 -10.76 -6.49 13.90
CA THR A 23 -10.80 -5.59 15.05
C THR A 23 -12.20 -5.11 15.40
N GLY A 24 -13.15 -5.23 14.47
CA GLY A 24 -14.48 -4.64 14.59
C GLY A 24 -14.49 -3.12 14.42
N GLU A 25 -13.40 -2.53 13.95
CA GLU A 25 -13.19 -1.08 13.85
C GLU A 25 -12.62 -0.68 12.49
N TRP A 26 -13.10 0.43 11.92
CA TRP A 26 -12.57 0.94 10.66
C TRP A 26 -11.29 1.77 10.84
N ARG A 27 -11.05 2.29 12.05
CA ARG A 27 -9.82 3.00 12.40
C ARG A 27 -8.78 1.97 12.82
N LEU A 28 -7.73 1.85 12.04
CA LEU A 28 -6.62 0.93 12.26
C LEU A 28 -5.41 1.65 12.87
N THR A 29 -5.68 2.57 13.79
CA THR A 29 -4.62 3.23 14.59
C THR A 29 -3.81 2.18 15.34
N GLY A 30 -2.49 2.33 15.42
CA GLY A 30 -1.60 1.28 15.98
C GLY A 30 -1.17 0.23 14.96
N CYS A 31 -1.87 0.07 13.84
CA CYS A 31 -1.52 -0.94 12.84
C CYS A 31 -0.40 -0.46 11.91
N THR A 32 0.47 -1.39 11.54
CA THR A 32 1.46 -1.24 10.46
C THR A 32 1.05 -2.10 9.27
N LEU A 33 0.86 -1.49 8.10
CA LEU A 33 0.63 -2.21 6.85
C LEU A 33 1.96 -2.48 6.14
N VAL A 34 2.22 -3.75 5.80
CA VAL A 34 3.42 -4.15 5.06
C VAL A 34 3.01 -4.64 3.67
N VAL A 35 3.63 -4.09 2.62
CA VAL A 35 3.34 -4.43 1.22
C VAL A 35 4.62 -4.53 0.40
N THR A 36 4.70 -5.44 -0.57
CA THR A 36 5.96 -5.68 -1.31
C THR A 36 6.27 -4.60 -2.35
N LEU A 37 5.28 -3.87 -2.82
CA LEU A 37 5.41 -2.80 -3.82
C LEU A 37 4.80 -1.52 -3.27
N GLU A 38 5.35 -0.38 -3.66
CA GLU A 38 4.83 0.93 -3.29
C GLU A 38 3.31 1.07 -3.58
N PRO A 39 2.52 1.59 -2.62
CA PRO A 39 1.09 1.77 -2.83
C PRO A 39 0.77 2.74 -3.97
N CYS A 40 -0.21 2.38 -4.82
CA CYS A 40 -0.76 3.31 -5.81
C CYS A 40 -1.67 4.37 -5.17
N VAL A 41 -2.12 5.38 -5.94
CA VAL A 41 -2.98 6.48 -5.46
C VAL A 41 -4.21 5.98 -4.69
N MET A 42 -4.88 4.94 -5.19
CA MET A 42 -6.06 4.36 -4.53
C MET A 42 -5.70 3.79 -3.15
N CYS A 43 -4.62 2.99 -3.08
CA CYS A 43 -4.17 2.36 -1.84
C CYS A 43 -3.65 3.41 -0.86
N ALA A 44 -2.87 4.38 -1.31
CA ALA A 44 -2.39 5.51 -0.50
C ALA A 44 -3.56 6.28 0.14
N GLY A 45 -4.62 6.56 -0.62
CA GLY A 45 -5.85 7.15 -0.09
C GLY A 45 -6.54 6.25 0.95
N ALA A 46 -6.59 4.94 0.70
CA ALA A 46 -7.14 3.98 1.66
C ALA A 46 -6.35 3.90 2.97
N LEU A 47 -5.01 4.01 2.94
CA LEU A 47 -4.16 4.08 4.14
C LEU A 47 -4.53 5.32 4.97
N VAL A 48 -4.67 6.48 4.34
CA VAL A 48 -5.07 7.72 5.01
C VAL A 48 -6.46 7.62 5.63
N GLN A 49 -7.42 7.06 4.90
CA GLN A 49 -8.80 6.91 5.38
C GLN A 49 -8.93 5.89 6.50
N SER A 50 -8.17 4.80 6.46
CA SER A 50 -8.18 3.75 7.49
C SER A 50 -7.37 4.10 8.74
N ARG A 51 -6.66 5.24 8.76
CA ARG A 51 -5.87 5.70 9.92
C ARG A 51 -4.75 4.75 10.33
N VAL A 52 -4.20 3.95 9.40
CA VAL A 52 -3.03 3.12 9.73
C VAL A 52 -1.88 3.99 10.21
N GLU A 53 -1.16 3.56 11.21
CA GLU A 53 -0.09 4.38 11.78
C GLU A 53 1.14 4.42 10.86
N ARG A 54 1.43 3.29 10.21
CA ARG A 54 2.62 3.12 9.41
C ARG A 54 2.34 2.28 8.17
N VAL A 55 3.02 2.61 7.08
CA VAL A 55 3.17 1.77 5.90
C VAL A 55 4.64 1.44 5.69
N VAL A 56 4.91 0.15 5.47
CA VAL A 56 6.24 -0.38 5.13
C VAL A 56 6.15 -1.00 3.75
N PHE A 57 7.02 -0.60 2.82
CA PHE A 57 7.08 -1.22 1.51
C PHE A 57 8.48 -1.57 1.01
N GLY A 58 8.53 -2.56 0.12
CA GLY A 58 9.77 -3.06 -0.47
C GLY A 58 10.19 -2.27 -1.70
N ALA A 59 9.72 -2.69 -2.87
CA ALA A 59 10.07 -2.09 -4.14
C ALA A 59 9.32 -0.76 -4.37
N VAL A 60 9.99 0.18 -5.05
CA VAL A 60 9.37 1.43 -5.54
C VAL A 60 8.59 1.18 -6.83
N ASP A 61 7.53 1.96 -7.06
CA ASP A 61 6.79 1.94 -8.32
C ASP A 61 6.92 3.30 -9.02
N GLU A 62 7.91 3.41 -9.91
CA GLU A 62 8.18 4.63 -10.68
C GLU A 62 7.02 5.06 -11.60
N LYS A 63 6.09 4.14 -11.93
CA LYS A 63 5.01 4.40 -12.88
C LYS A 63 3.71 4.81 -12.20
N ALA A 64 3.43 4.30 -10.99
CA ALA A 64 2.13 4.49 -10.34
C ALA A 64 2.21 4.73 -8.82
N GLY A 65 3.41 4.70 -8.22
CA GLY A 65 3.63 4.85 -6.80
C GLY A 65 3.16 6.21 -6.27
N ALA A 66 2.46 6.19 -5.14
CA ALA A 66 1.87 7.38 -4.51
C ALA A 66 2.33 7.61 -3.06
N ALA A 67 3.45 7.01 -2.67
CA ALA A 67 4.09 7.17 -1.37
C ALA A 67 5.55 7.63 -1.48
N GLY A 68 5.89 8.32 -2.58
CA GLY A 68 7.21 8.89 -2.81
C GLY A 68 7.65 8.92 -4.28
N SER A 69 7.14 8.04 -5.15
CA SER A 69 7.58 7.96 -6.55
C SER A 69 6.94 9.01 -7.47
N LEU A 70 5.71 8.77 -7.93
CA LEU A 70 5.00 9.71 -8.80
C LEU A 70 4.24 10.77 -7.99
N TRP A 71 3.66 10.33 -6.88
CA TRP A 71 2.99 11.19 -5.90
C TRP A 71 3.50 10.85 -4.50
N ASP A 72 3.38 11.81 -3.58
CA ASP A 72 3.53 11.54 -2.14
C ASP A 72 2.24 11.95 -1.41
N LEU A 73 1.17 11.19 -1.68
CA LEU A 73 -0.16 11.49 -1.20
C LEU A 73 -0.26 11.32 0.32
N VAL A 74 0.38 10.30 0.87
CA VAL A 74 0.34 9.98 2.31
C VAL A 74 1.04 11.03 3.17
N ARG A 75 1.88 11.89 2.60
CA ARG A 75 2.52 13.02 3.29
C ARG A 75 1.91 14.38 2.99
N ASP A 76 0.82 14.47 2.22
CA ASP A 76 0.17 15.75 1.92
C ASP A 76 -0.33 16.45 3.21
N ARG A 77 0.12 17.70 3.41
CA ARG A 77 -0.18 18.50 4.60
C ARG A 77 -1.65 18.87 4.74
N ARG A 78 -2.42 18.82 3.66
CA ARG A 78 -3.86 19.11 3.62
C ARG A 78 -4.71 17.95 4.11
N LEU A 79 -4.17 16.74 4.19
CA LEU A 79 -4.87 15.58 4.71
C LEU A 79 -4.90 15.57 6.24
N ASN A 80 -5.91 14.93 6.80
CA ASN A 80 -6.17 14.86 8.24
C ASN A 80 -5.44 13.71 8.96
N HIS A 81 -4.75 12.85 8.22
CA HIS A 81 -3.91 11.76 8.75
C HIS A 81 -2.73 11.53 7.80
N ARG A 82 -1.56 11.22 8.37
CA ARG A 82 -0.32 11.03 7.63
C ARG A 82 0.42 9.84 8.26
N PRO A 83 0.32 8.63 7.68
CA PRO A 83 1.05 7.48 8.19
C PRO A 83 2.57 7.70 8.05
N GLU A 84 3.35 7.11 8.96
CA GLU A 84 4.79 6.98 8.77
C GLU A 84 5.07 6.09 7.55
N VAL A 85 6.07 6.44 6.75
CA VAL A 85 6.45 5.70 5.55
C VAL A 85 7.86 5.17 5.72
N ILE A 86 8.00 3.84 5.68
CA ILE A 86 9.29 3.14 5.62
C ILE A 86 9.36 2.42 4.27
N HIS A 87 10.43 2.62 3.51
CA HIS A 87 10.58 2.05 2.17
C HIS A 87 11.91 1.29 2.01
N GLY A 88 11.99 0.42 1.00
CA GLY A 88 13.20 -0.34 0.67
C GLY A 88 13.38 -1.63 1.45
N VAL A 89 12.42 -2.03 2.29
CA VAL A 89 12.54 -3.28 3.09
C VAL A 89 12.47 -4.49 2.16
N LEU A 90 13.59 -5.20 2.01
CA LEU A 90 13.76 -6.25 1.02
C LEU A 90 13.44 -5.78 -0.41
N GLY A 91 13.77 -4.52 -0.73
CA GLY A 91 13.37 -3.88 -1.99
C GLY A 91 13.80 -4.64 -3.25
N GLU A 92 15.05 -5.10 -3.29
CA GLU A 92 15.57 -5.88 -4.42
C GLU A 92 14.83 -7.20 -4.63
N GLU A 93 14.53 -7.92 -3.55
CA GLU A 93 13.82 -9.20 -3.60
C GLU A 93 12.37 -9.00 -4.06
N CYS A 94 11.72 -7.95 -3.55
CA CYS A 94 10.37 -7.57 -3.96
C CYS A 94 10.32 -7.19 -5.45
N ALA A 95 11.30 -6.41 -5.94
CA ALA A 95 11.38 -6.02 -7.34
C ALA A 95 11.63 -7.24 -8.24
N ARG A 96 12.53 -8.14 -7.83
CA ARG A 96 12.86 -9.37 -8.58
C ARG A 96 11.63 -10.25 -8.79
N ARG A 97 10.76 -10.39 -7.78
CA ARG A 97 9.49 -11.12 -7.90
C ARG A 97 8.57 -10.51 -8.97
N LEU A 98 8.45 -9.19 -9.00
CA LEU A 98 7.63 -8.49 -9.99
C LEU A 98 8.20 -8.68 -11.41
N THR A 99 9.50 -8.50 -11.58
CA THR A 99 10.19 -8.69 -12.86
C THR A 99 10.05 -10.14 -13.36
N ALA A 100 10.23 -11.13 -12.47
CA ALA A 100 10.12 -12.54 -12.85
C ALA A 100 8.71 -12.87 -13.35
N PHE A 101 7.67 -12.37 -12.68
CA PHE A 101 6.28 -12.59 -13.07
C PHE A 101 5.96 -12.07 -14.48
N PHE A 102 6.36 -10.83 -14.78
CA PHE A 102 6.09 -10.22 -16.08
C PHE A 102 6.98 -10.75 -17.22
N ARG A 103 8.11 -11.40 -16.93
CA ARG A 103 8.90 -12.09 -17.97
C ARG A 103 8.23 -13.37 -18.48
N THR A 104 7.40 -14.00 -17.64
CA THR A 104 6.73 -15.27 -17.96
C THR A 104 5.31 -15.09 -18.50
N ARG A 105 4.87 -13.84 -18.71
CA ARG A 105 3.53 -13.48 -19.19
C ARG A 105 3.61 -12.77 -20.53
#